data_AF-A0A482XWQ1-F1
#
_entry.id   AF-A0A482XWQ1-F1
#
_cell.length_a   1.000
_cell.length_b   1.000
_cell.length_c   1.000
_cell.angle_alpha   90.00
_cell.angle_beta   90.00
_cell.angle_gamma   90.00
#
_symmetry.space_group_name_H-M   'P 1'
#
loop_
_entity.id
_entity.type
_entity.pdbx_description
1 polymer ?
#
loop_
_entity_poly.entity_id
_entity_poly.type
_entity_poly.pdbx_seq_one_letter_code
_entity_poly.pdbx_strand_id
1 'polypeptide(L)'
;MSGVDFENALGLVQLDTNVTETDGDDAEYDSGGAAAHPDDAPVGEASTSDGAGTITFDRSGIRAGFLTCLPVALGVGGYGIAFGMLARRAGLSVAESALMSATVLAGAAQIIAVELWAEPIPVAAIVIATLAINLRYSLMGAALGPWLGRLSPLRSYGSLLVMADENWALTMRELQSGSGRGAFLLGTGIAMWVFWVTSTIIGAAAGGVIGDPASYGIDFVLAAVFVALATELWEGRPTLVPWLVALATAVVAAALVPGQWYILLGGFAAAAVEVIRHDG
;
A
#
# COMPACT_ATOMS: atom_id res chain seq x y z
N MET A 1 -45.97 -16.66 -0.56
CA MET A 1 -44.58 -16.84 -0.08
C MET A 1 -43.90 -15.49 -0.24
N SER A 2 -44.15 -14.56 0.70
CA SER A 2 -43.24 -14.23 1.83
C SER A 2 -41.90 -13.71 1.29
N GLY A 3 -41.65 -12.40 1.21
CA GLY A 3 -41.69 -11.47 2.35
C GLY A 3 -40.36 -11.64 3.09
N VAL A 4 -39.31 -10.97 2.64
CA VAL A 4 -38.01 -10.94 3.32
C VAL A 4 -37.79 -9.52 3.80
N ASP A 5 -37.82 -9.39 5.12
CA ASP A 5 -37.70 -8.16 5.92
C ASP A 5 -36.38 -7.43 5.68
N PHE A 6 -36.49 -6.12 5.49
CA PHE A 6 -35.38 -5.18 5.31
C PHE A 6 -35.05 -4.41 6.60
N GLU A 7 -35.38 -4.97 7.77
CA GLU A 7 -35.33 -4.28 9.08
C GLU A 7 -34.20 -4.73 10.03
N ASN A 8 -33.21 -5.51 9.58
CA ASN A 8 -32.17 -6.03 10.49
C ASN A 8 -30.73 -5.54 10.26
N ALA A 9 -30.55 -4.36 9.64
CA ALA A 9 -29.21 -3.82 9.34
C ALA A 9 -28.82 -2.53 10.10
N LEU A 10 -29.62 -2.05 11.07
CA LEU A 10 -29.36 -0.78 11.77
C LEU A 10 -29.65 -0.82 13.29
N GLY A 11 -29.27 -1.90 13.97
CA GLY A 11 -29.36 -1.98 15.43
C GLY A 11 -28.03 -2.39 16.05
N LEU A 12 -27.65 -1.71 17.13
CA LEU A 12 -26.60 -2.06 18.12
C LEU A 12 -25.24 -1.35 17.97
N VAL A 13 -25.27 -0.03 18.16
CA VAL A 13 -24.27 0.65 19.02
C VAL A 13 -25.05 1.29 20.17
N GLN A 14 -25.25 0.54 21.25
CA GLN A 14 -25.54 1.13 22.55
C GLN A 14 -24.23 1.24 23.31
N LEU A 15 -23.78 2.49 23.52
CA LEU A 15 -22.73 2.83 24.46
C LEU A 15 -23.31 2.69 25.87
N ASP A 16 -22.91 1.65 26.58
CA ASP A 16 -23.19 1.52 28.01
C ASP A 16 -22.07 2.24 28.77
N THR A 17 -22.26 3.53 29.05
CA THR A 17 -21.41 4.28 29.97
C THR A 17 -21.89 4.01 31.38
N ASN A 18 -21.30 3.02 32.06
CA ASN A 18 -21.44 2.90 33.50
C ASN A 18 -20.11 3.18 34.19
N VAL A 19 -20.03 4.37 34.76
CA VAL A 19 -18.99 4.82 35.67
C VAL A 19 -19.42 4.36 37.06
N THR A 20 -18.74 3.36 37.63
CA THR A 20 -18.93 2.99 39.03
C THR A 20 -17.87 3.70 39.88
N GLU A 21 -18.36 4.70 40.59
CA GLU A 21 -17.73 5.42 41.70
C GLU A 21 -17.69 4.47 42.91
N THR A 22 -16.51 4.14 43.42
CA THR A 22 -16.36 3.41 44.69
C THR A 22 -16.08 4.41 45.81
N ASP A 23 -17.11 4.67 46.62
CA ASP A 23 -17.01 5.30 47.93
C ASP A 23 -17.03 4.20 49.03
N GLY A 24 -16.40 4.50 50.17
CA GLY A 24 -15.85 3.51 51.10
C GLY A 24 -16.78 2.91 52.17
N ASP A 25 -16.08 2.24 53.10
CA ASP A 25 -16.46 1.82 54.46
C ASP A 25 -17.54 0.74 54.63
N ASP A 26 -17.13 -0.46 55.07
CA ASP A 26 -17.27 -0.89 56.47
C ASP A 26 -16.93 -2.38 56.68
N ALA A 27 -16.33 -2.65 57.83
CA ALA A 27 -15.82 -3.95 58.25
C ALA A 27 -16.91 -4.84 58.87
N GLU A 28 -16.86 -6.15 58.60
CA GLU A 28 -17.44 -7.14 59.53
C GLU A 28 -16.63 -8.45 59.51
N TYR A 29 -16.17 -8.83 60.71
CA TYR A 29 -15.52 -10.10 61.05
C TYR A 29 -16.61 -11.12 61.34
N ASP A 30 -16.64 -12.27 60.66
CA ASP A 30 -17.26 -13.47 61.21
C ASP A 30 -16.42 -14.73 60.95
N SER A 31 -16.32 -15.52 62.01
CA SER A 31 -15.52 -16.70 62.21
C SER A 31 -16.39 -17.95 62.10
N GLY A 32 -16.05 -18.89 61.22
CA GLY A 32 -16.73 -20.18 61.21
C GLY A 32 -16.15 -21.14 60.19
N GLY A 33 -15.33 -22.08 60.65
CA GLY A 33 -14.88 -23.20 59.83
C GLY A 33 -15.98 -24.26 59.68
N ALA A 34 -16.17 -24.78 58.46
CA ALA A 34 -16.73 -26.10 58.24
C ALA A 34 -16.31 -26.66 56.86
N ALA A 35 -15.79 -27.89 56.93
CA ALA A 35 -15.42 -28.88 55.92
C ALA A 35 -15.83 -28.66 54.44
N ALA A 36 -14.85 -28.85 53.56
CA ALA A 36 -14.98 -28.95 52.11
C ALA A 36 -15.76 -30.19 51.66
N HIS A 37 -16.69 -30.02 50.71
CA HIS A 37 -17.42 -31.08 50.01
C HIS A 37 -16.75 -31.33 48.63
N PRO A 38 -16.54 -32.58 48.15
CA PRO A 38 -15.71 -32.84 46.97
C PRO A 38 -16.35 -32.59 45.58
N ASP A 39 -17.48 -31.90 45.48
CA ASP A 39 -18.24 -31.78 44.21
C ASP A 39 -18.35 -30.34 43.65
N ASP A 40 -17.74 -29.35 44.29
CA ASP A 40 -17.70 -27.96 43.79
C ASP A 40 -16.42 -27.67 43.00
N ALA A 41 -16.11 -28.50 42.01
CA ALA A 41 -15.13 -28.11 40.99
C ALA A 41 -15.77 -26.98 40.15
N PRO A 42 -15.19 -25.76 40.10
CA PRO A 42 -15.69 -24.76 39.18
C PRO A 42 -15.52 -25.33 37.78
N VAL A 43 -16.64 -25.50 37.08
CA VAL A 43 -16.66 -25.74 35.63
C VAL A 43 -15.80 -24.63 35.05
N GLY A 44 -14.61 -24.98 34.60
CA GLY A 44 -13.70 -24.04 33.99
C GLY A 44 -14.47 -23.34 32.88
N GLU A 45 -14.78 -22.07 33.11
CA GLU A 45 -15.09 -21.14 32.04
C GLU A 45 -13.98 -21.34 31.04
N ALA A 46 -14.31 -21.96 29.92
CA ALA A 46 -13.46 -21.98 28.76
C ALA A 46 -13.16 -20.51 28.51
N SER A 47 -11.99 -20.06 28.94
CA SER A 47 -11.45 -18.77 28.64
C SER A 47 -11.56 -18.66 27.13
N THR A 48 -12.56 -17.93 26.66
CA THR A 48 -12.66 -17.52 25.28
C THR A 48 -11.38 -16.75 25.06
N SER A 49 -10.39 -17.41 24.47
CA SER A 49 -9.17 -16.77 24.04
C SER A 49 -9.61 -15.76 23.00
N ASP A 50 -9.83 -14.53 23.43
CA ASP A 50 -9.90 -13.36 22.58
C ASP A 50 -8.48 -13.19 22.01
N GLY A 51 -8.14 -14.05 21.05
CA GLY A 51 -6.88 -14.09 20.33
C GLY A 51 -6.78 -12.95 19.32
N ALA A 52 -7.49 -11.84 19.54
CA ALA A 52 -7.36 -10.63 18.75
C ALA A 52 -6.11 -9.87 19.21
N GLY A 53 -4.93 -10.41 18.90
CA GLY A 53 -3.63 -9.90 19.34
C GLY A 53 -3.51 -8.38 19.27
N THR A 54 -3.09 -7.76 20.39
CA THR A 54 -2.88 -6.32 20.53
C THR A 54 -1.94 -5.80 19.43
N ILE A 55 -2.39 -4.78 18.68
CA ILE A 55 -1.55 -4.13 17.68
C ILE A 55 -0.62 -3.13 18.37
N THR A 56 0.69 -3.34 18.27
CA THR A 56 1.68 -2.45 18.87
C THR A 56 2.17 -1.40 17.88
N PHE A 57 2.51 -0.21 18.41
CA PHE A 57 3.14 0.85 17.63
C PHE A 57 4.37 1.35 18.36
N ASP A 58 5.48 0.64 18.19
CA ASP A 58 6.73 0.88 18.89
C ASP A 58 7.93 0.95 17.93
N ARG A 59 9.07 1.41 18.47
CA ARG A 59 10.32 1.54 17.71
C ARG A 59 10.85 0.21 17.20
N SER A 60 10.53 -0.90 17.86
CA SER A 60 10.96 -2.22 17.40
C SER A 60 10.22 -2.60 16.11
N GLY A 61 8.93 -2.27 16.00
CA GLY A 61 8.13 -2.41 14.79
C GLY A 61 8.71 -1.62 13.62
N ILE A 62 9.00 -0.34 13.84
CA ILE A 62 9.65 0.52 12.84
C ILE A 62 11.00 -0.06 12.41
N ARG A 63 11.84 -0.44 13.36
CA ARG A 63 13.18 -0.98 13.07
C ARG A 63 13.11 -2.28 12.27
N ALA A 64 12.19 -3.18 12.62
CA ALA A 64 12.03 -4.41 11.87
C ALA A 64 11.52 -4.15 10.45
N GLY A 65 10.49 -3.30 10.30
CA GLY A 65 10.02 -2.90 8.97
C GLY A 65 11.15 -2.32 8.11
N PHE A 66 11.91 -1.39 8.67
CA PHE A 66 13.03 -0.77 7.96
C PHE A 66 14.08 -1.79 7.51
N LEU A 67 14.54 -2.66 8.42
CA LEU A 67 15.58 -3.65 8.12
C LEU A 67 15.10 -4.73 7.13
N THR A 68 13.86 -5.21 7.28
CA THR A 68 13.26 -6.20 6.38
C THR A 68 13.09 -5.63 4.97
N CYS A 69 12.81 -4.32 4.85
CA CYS A 69 12.59 -3.67 3.56
C CYS A 69 13.89 -3.37 2.79
N LEU A 70 15.08 -3.37 3.43
CA LEU A 70 16.32 -2.94 2.79
C LEU A 70 16.61 -3.59 1.42
N PRO A 71 16.46 -4.92 1.22
CA PRO A 71 16.70 -5.53 -0.08
C PRO A 71 15.74 -5.03 -1.16
N VAL A 72 14.47 -4.82 -0.79
CA VAL A 72 13.43 -4.29 -1.68
C VAL A 72 13.69 -2.81 -1.98
N ALA A 73 13.99 -2.02 -0.96
CA ALA A 73 14.32 -0.60 -1.08
C ALA A 73 15.56 -0.36 -1.96
N LEU A 74 16.54 -1.29 -1.93
CA LEU A 74 17.68 -1.25 -2.85
C LEU A 74 17.25 -1.47 -4.31
N GLY A 75 16.37 -2.44 -4.57
CA GLY A 75 15.78 -2.63 -5.90
C GLY A 75 15.02 -1.40 -6.37
N VAL A 76 14.27 -0.78 -5.46
CA VAL A 76 13.54 0.47 -5.69
C VAL A 76 14.45 1.64 -6.00
N GLY A 77 15.57 1.72 -5.29
CA GLY A 77 16.64 2.67 -5.62
C GLY A 77 17.13 2.50 -7.05
N GLY A 78 17.22 1.27 -7.57
CA GLY A 78 17.61 1.02 -8.96
C GLY A 78 16.71 1.72 -9.97
N TYR A 79 15.38 1.59 -9.83
CA TYR A 79 14.44 2.26 -10.72
C TYR A 79 14.23 3.74 -10.38
N GLY A 80 14.53 4.17 -9.15
CA GLY A 80 14.55 5.60 -8.79
C GLY A 80 15.66 6.39 -9.49
N ILE A 81 16.82 5.76 -9.73
CA ILE A 81 17.86 6.37 -10.61
C ILE A 81 17.31 6.56 -12.02
N ALA A 82 16.61 5.55 -12.56
CA ALA A 82 15.99 5.62 -13.88
C ALA A 82 14.98 6.76 -13.98
N PHE A 83 14.10 6.86 -12.96
CA PHE A 83 13.14 7.95 -12.86
C PHE A 83 13.81 9.32 -12.82
N GLY A 84 14.85 9.50 -11.99
CA GLY A 84 15.58 10.77 -11.91
C GLY A 84 16.17 11.20 -13.26
N MET A 85 16.74 10.26 -14.02
CA MET A 85 17.24 10.55 -15.37
C MET A 85 16.11 10.92 -16.34
N LEU A 86 14.97 10.21 -16.26
CA LEU A 86 13.80 10.48 -17.09
C LEU A 86 13.22 11.87 -16.79
N ALA A 87 13.07 12.24 -15.51
CA ALA A 87 12.61 13.56 -15.09
C ALA A 87 13.53 14.67 -15.62
N ARG A 88 14.86 14.45 -15.58
CA ARG A 88 15.83 15.39 -16.14
C ARG A 88 15.67 15.56 -17.65
N ARG A 89 15.44 14.48 -18.39
CA ARG A 89 15.17 14.51 -19.85
C ARG A 89 13.88 15.24 -20.19
N ALA A 90 12.85 15.13 -19.34
CA ALA A 90 11.59 15.87 -19.45
C ALA A 90 11.72 17.36 -19.07
N GLY A 91 12.92 17.84 -18.74
CA GLY A 91 13.20 19.25 -18.47
C GLY A 91 13.12 19.66 -17.00
N LEU A 92 12.73 18.75 -16.09
CA LEU A 92 12.69 19.05 -14.66
C LEU A 92 14.12 19.24 -14.12
N SER A 93 14.31 20.19 -13.21
CA SER A 93 15.53 20.34 -12.43
C SER A 93 15.70 19.20 -11.41
N VAL A 94 16.91 19.08 -10.86
CA VAL A 94 17.18 18.11 -9.77
C VAL A 94 16.30 18.39 -8.55
N ALA A 95 16.08 19.67 -8.23
CA ALA A 95 15.25 20.07 -7.10
C ALA A 95 13.77 19.73 -7.34
N GLU A 96 13.24 19.97 -8.54
CA GLU A 96 11.86 19.60 -8.90
C GLU A 96 11.66 18.08 -8.89
N SER A 97 12.61 17.32 -9.45
CA SER A 97 12.58 15.86 -9.45
C SER A 97 12.61 15.29 -8.02
N ALA A 98 13.46 15.85 -7.16
CA ALA A 98 13.57 15.46 -5.76
C ALA A 98 12.29 15.80 -4.97
N LEU A 99 11.74 17.00 -5.19
CA LEU A 99 10.50 17.42 -4.54
C LEU A 99 9.32 16.53 -4.96
N MET A 100 9.22 16.21 -6.25
CA MET A 100 8.23 15.29 -6.76
C MET A 100 8.34 13.92 -6.09
N SER A 101 9.53 13.33 -6.02
CA SER A 101 9.74 12.03 -5.35
C SER A 101 9.55 12.06 -3.84
N ALA A 102 9.86 13.17 -3.18
CA ALA A 102 9.66 13.32 -1.74
C ALA A 102 8.19 13.43 -1.34
N THR A 103 7.33 13.92 -2.25
CA THR A 103 5.92 14.22 -1.97
C THR A 103 4.95 13.24 -2.60
N VAL A 104 5.28 12.69 -3.77
CA VAL A 104 4.46 11.74 -4.51
C VAL A 104 5.07 10.35 -4.37
N LEU A 105 4.64 9.60 -3.35
CA LEU A 105 5.12 8.24 -3.10
C LEU A 105 4.41 7.19 -3.97
N ALA A 106 4.48 7.39 -5.28
CA ALA A 106 3.85 6.54 -6.28
C ALA A 106 4.69 6.53 -7.57
N GLY A 107 5.69 5.67 -7.63
CA GLY A 107 6.67 5.65 -8.73
C GLY A 107 6.03 5.52 -10.11
N ALA A 108 5.03 4.64 -10.27
CA ALA A 108 4.32 4.48 -11.54
C ALA A 108 3.56 5.74 -11.97
N ALA A 109 2.89 6.43 -11.03
CA ALA A 109 2.22 7.70 -11.30
C ALA A 109 3.23 8.79 -11.67
N GLN A 110 4.39 8.80 -11.02
CA GLN A 110 5.45 9.76 -11.35
C GLN A 110 6.03 9.54 -12.75
N ILE A 111 6.30 8.29 -13.14
CA ILE A 111 6.78 7.96 -14.48
C ILE A 111 5.75 8.40 -15.53
N ILE A 112 4.47 8.07 -15.36
CA ILE A 112 3.40 8.49 -16.29
C ILE A 112 3.30 10.01 -16.38
N ALA A 113 3.36 10.71 -15.24
CA ALA A 113 3.30 12.16 -15.21
C ALA A 113 4.47 12.79 -16.00
N VAL A 114 5.68 12.24 -15.86
CA VAL A 114 6.88 12.70 -16.57
C VAL A 114 6.83 12.35 -18.07
N GLU A 115 6.33 11.18 -18.45
CA GLU A 115 6.13 10.80 -19.86
C GLU A 115 5.11 11.71 -20.58
N LEU A 116 4.12 12.21 -19.84
CA LEU A 116 3.13 13.17 -20.32
C LEU A 116 3.61 14.63 -20.25
N TRP A 117 4.82 14.89 -19.76
CA TRP A 117 5.35 16.22 -19.48
C TRP A 117 5.86 16.92 -20.75
N ALA A 118 4.96 17.09 -21.72
CA ALA A 118 5.20 17.74 -23.01
C ALA A 118 4.53 19.12 -23.04
N GLU A 119 5.14 20.09 -23.72
CA GLU A 119 4.58 21.45 -23.83
C GLU A 119 3.56 21.54 -24.99
N PRO A 120 2.33 22.06 -24.76
CA PRO A 120 1.79 22.52 -23.48
C PRO A 120 1.38 21.37 -22.56
N ILE A 121 1.66 21.52 -21.25
CA ILE A 121 1.46 20.45 -20.27
C ILE A 121 -0.02 20.03 -20.20
N PRO A 122 -0.37 18.76 -20.51
CA PRO A 122 -1.75 18.29 -20.50
C PRO A 122 -2.20 17.93 -19.07
N VAL A 123 -2.39 18.95 -18.23
CA VAL A 123 -2.67 18.80 -16.78
C VAL A 123 -3.83 17.85 -16.51
N ALA A 124 -4.94 17.97 -17.25
CA ALA A 124 -6.11 17.10 -17.04
C ALA A 124 -5.79 15.63 -17.32
N ALA A 125 -5.00 15.32 -18.35
CA ALA A 125 -4.60 13.95 -18.67
C ALA A 125 -3.68 13.38 -17.59
N ILE A 126 -2.72 14.17 -17.11
CA ILE A 126 -1.83 13.78 -16.01
C ILE A 126 -2.64 13.49 -14.74
N VAL A 127 -3.54 14.39 -14.35
CA VAL A 127 -4.38 14.21 -13.15
C VAL A 127 -5.26 12.97 -13.28
N ILE A 128 -5.94 12.77 -14.41
CA ILE A 128 -6.81 11.61 -14.62
C ILE A 128 -6.00 10.30 -14.61
N ALA A 129 -4.86 10.25 -15.30
CA ALA A 129 -4.04 9.05 -15.37
C ALA A 129 -3.41 8.71 -14.01
N THR A 130 -2.87 9.71 -13.29
CA THR A 130 -2.29 9.51 -11.95
C THR A 130 -3.35 9.16 -10.91
N LEU A 131 -4.55 9.74 -10.98
CA LEU A 131 -5.66 9.35 -10.12
C LEU A 131 -6.07 7.91 -10.40
N ALA A 132 -6.28 7.55 -11.68
CA ALA A 132 -6.72 6.22 -12.08
C ALA A 132 -5.76 5.12 -11.63
N ILE A 133 -4.45 5.31 -11.81
CA ILE A 133 -3.45 4.31 -11.37
C ILE A 133 -3.36 4.22 -9.83
N ASN A 134 -3.53 5.35 -9.13
CA ASN A 134 -3.42 5.40 -7.67
C ASN A 134 -4.70 4.99 -6.93
N LEU A 135 -5.84 4.78 -7.61
CA LEU A 135 -7.05 4.25 -6.97
C LEU A 135 -6.79 2.94 -6.19
N ARG A 136 -5.79 2.17 -6.62
CA ARG A 136 -5.35 0.96 -5.91
C ARG A 136 -4.92 1.23 -4.47
N TYR A 137 -4.34 2.40 -4.17
CA TYR A 137 -3.93 2.76 -2.81
C TYR A 137 -5.14 2.90 -1.88
N SER A 138 -6.32 3.27 -2.38
CA SER A 138 -7.55 3.28 -1.58
C SER A 138 -7.96 1.87 -1.16
N LEU A 139 -7.89 0.90 -2.08
CA LEU A 139 -8.19 -0.50 -1.80
C LEU A 139 -7.14 -1.13 -0.86
N MET A 140 -5.86 -0.85 -1.11
CA MET A 140 -4.75 -1.30 -0.28
C MET A 140 -4.85 -0.74 1.15
N GLY A 141 -5.19 0.54 1.30
CA GLY A 141 -5.43 1.16 2.60
C GLY A 141 -6.62 0.53 3.33
N ALA A 142 -7.72 0.29 2.62
CA ALA A 142 -8.89 -0.40 3.18
C ALA A 142 -8.56 -1.83 3.62
N ALA A 143 -7.74 -2.57 2.87
CA ALA A 143 -7.31 -3.92 3.21
C ALA A 143 -6.48 -3.98 4.51
N LEU A 144 -5.77 -2.90 4.86
CA LEU A 144 -5.05 -2.79 6.13
C LEU A 144 -5.95 -2.38 7.31
N GLY A 145 -7.22 -2.05 7.04
CA GLY A 145 -8.22 -1.60 8.01
C GLY A 145 -8.33 -2.47 9.28
N PRO A 146 -8.34 -3.82 9.20
CA PRO A 146 -8.45 -4.68 10.38
C PRO A 146 -7.34 -4.49 11.42
N TRP A 147 -6.14 -4.04 10.99
CA TRP A 147 -4.99 -3.80 11.86
C TRP A 147 -4.80 -2.31 12.15
N LEU A 148 -4.73 -1.47 11.12
CA LEU A 148 -4.47 -0.05 11.28
C LEU A 148 -5.67 0.73 11.84
N GLY A 149 -6.88 0.22 11.70
CA GLY A 149 -8.08 0.78 12.33
C GLY A 149 -8.08 0.66 13.86
N ARG A 150 -7.23 -0.21 14.42
CA ARG A 150 -7.02 -0.35 15.87
C ARG A 150 -6.00 0.64 16.43
N LEU A 151 -5.34 1.42 15.57
CA LEU A 151 -4.38 2.47 15.96
C LEU A 151 -5.07 3.83 16.04
N SER A 152 -4.40 4.79 16.70
CA SER A 152 -4.87 6.19 16.64
C SER A 152 -4.82 6.72 15.20
N PRO A 153 -5.73 7.64 14.81
CA PRO A 153 -5.78 8.18 13.45
C PRO A 153 -4.43 8.72 12.95
N LEU A 154 -3.67 9.40 13.82
CA LEU A 154 -2.36 9.94 13.48
C LEU A 154 -1.35 8.83 13.10
N ARG A 155 -1.34 7.70 13.81
CA ARG A 155 -0.45 6.57 13.53
C ARG A 155 -0.86 5.82 12.27
N SER A 156 -2.17 5.64 12.09
CA SER A 156 -2.75 4.99 10.93
C SER A 156 -2.47 5.79 9.66
N TYR A 157 -2.95 7.04 9.59
CA TYR A 157 -2.75 7.89 8.42
C TYR A 157 -1.27 8.25 8.20
N GLY A 158 -0.50 8.48 9.27
CA GLY A 158 0.94 8.71 9.16
C GLY A 158 1.69 7.54 8.52
N SER A 159 1.26 6.31 8.78
CA SER A 159 1.84 5.12 8.13
C SER A 159 1.37 4.97 6.68
N LEU A 160 0.11 5.30 6.40
CA LEU A 160 -0.45 5.27 5.04
C LEU A 160 0.19 6.32 4.10
N LEU A 161 0.66 7.45 4.63
CA LEU A 161 1.37 8.47 3.83
C LEU A 161 2.67 7.95 3.20
N VAL A 162 3.30 6.94 3.82
CA VAL A 162 4.53 6.32 3.31
C VAL A 162 4.28 4.95 2.67
N MET A 163 3.02 4.65 2.34
CA MET A 163 2.64 3.39 1.70
C MET A 163 2.95 3.40 0.20
N ALA A 164 3.47 2.29 -0.28
CA ALA A 164 3.70 1.96 -1.68
C ALA A 164 3.38 0.46 -1.89
N ASP A 165 3.33 0.01 -3.15
CA ASP A 165 2.94 -1.38 -3.48
C ASP A 165 3.81 -2.43 -2.78
N GLU A 166 5.13 -2.23 -2.81
CA GLU A 166 6.11 -3.20 -2.30
C GLU A 166 6.05 -3.28 -0.78
N ASN A 167 5.96 -2.13 -0.12
CA ASN A 167 5.93 -2.08 1.34
C ASN A 167 4.57 -2.48 1.91
N TRP A 168 3.49 -2.26 1.16
CA TRP A 168 2.16 -2.76 1.50
C TRP A 168 2.15 -4.28 1.49
N ALA A 169 2.72 -4.91 0.45
CA ALA A 169 2.79 -6.36 0.34
C ALA A 169 3.60 -6.98 1.50
N LEU A 170 4.75 -6.39 1.82
CA LEU A 170 5.56 -6.80 2.98
C LEU A 170 4.78 -6.65 4.30
N THR A 171 4.11 -5.51 4.48
CA THR A 171 3.32 -5.22 5.68
C THR A 171 2.14 -6.19 5.82
N MET A 172 1.43 -6.48 4.73
CA MET A 172 0.31 -7.39 4.74
C MET A 172 0.75 -8.80 5.16
N ARG A 173 1.87 -9.30 4.62
CA ARG A 173 2.45 -10.60 5.00
C ARG A 173 2.86 -10.63 6.48
N GLU A 174 3.49 -9.56 6.96
CA GLU A 174 3.87 -9.42 8.37
C GLU A 174 2.64 -9.44 9.29
N LEU A 175 1.61 -8.66 8.98
CA LEU A 175 0.40 -8.56 9.81
C LEU A 175 -0.44 -9.83 9.80
N GLN A 176 -0.53 -10.53 8.65
CA GLN A 176 -1.20 -11.82 8.52
C GLN A 176 -0.46 -12.95 9.26
N SER A 177 0.85 -12.83 9.48
CA SER A 177 1.61 -13.79 10.29
C SER A 177 1.26 -13.76 11.78
N GLY A 178 0.47 -12.78 12.22
CA GLY A 178 0.07 -12.60 13.61
C GLY A 178 1.05 -11.77 14.45
N SER A 179 2.04 -11.11 13.84
CA SER A 179 3.08 -10.38 14.60
C SER A 179 2.55 -9.18 15.39
N GLY A 180 1.39 -8.63 15.00
CA GLY A 180 0.76 -7.48 15.67
C GLY A 180 1.52 -6.15 15.51
N ARG A 181 2.55 -6.09 14.65
CA ARG A 181 3.43 -4.91 14.54
C ARG A 181 2.83 -3.82 13.65
N GLY A 182 1.94 -3.01 14.22
CA GLY A 182 1.30 -1.88 13.52
C GLY A 182 2.27 -0.82 13.01
N ALA A 183 3.43 -0.64 13.66
CA ALA A 183 4.47 0.30 13.20
C ALA A 183 5.38 -0.24 12.07
N PHE A 184 5.18 -1.48 11.63
CA PHE A 184 6.00 -2.10 10.59
C PHE A 184 5.90 -1.33 9.26
N LEU A 185 4.68 -0.94 8.86
CA LEU A 185 4.42 -0.17 7.64
C LEU A 185 5.22 1.14 7.59
N LEU A 186 5.23 1.88 8.71
CA LEU A 186 6.00 3.11 8.82
C LEU A 186 7.49 2.84 8.63
N GLY A 187 8.01 1.76 9.23
CA GLY A 187 9.41 1.35 9.07
C GLY A 187 9.78 1.02 7.63
N THR A 188 8.99 0.18 6.97
CA THR A 188 9.19 -0.18 5.56
C THR A 188 9.05 1.05 4.65
N GLY A 189 8.09 1.95 4.94
CA GLY A 189 7.85 3.17 4.18
C GLY A 189 8.99 4.18 4.29
N ILE A 190 9.58 4.36 5.47
CA ILE A 190 10.77 5.21 5.64
C ILE A 190 11.96 4.66 4.83
N ALA A 191 12.19 3.34 4.85
CA ALA A 191 13.25 2.74 4.05
C ALA A 191 13.04 3.02 2.56
N MET A 192 11.84 2.74 2.05
CA MET A 192 11.47 3.01 0.65
C MET A 192 11.65 4.47 0.27
N TRP A 193 11.13 5.39 1.10
CA TRP A 193 11.21 6.84 0.87
C TRP A 193 12.65 7.32 0.76
N VAL A 194 13.53 6.89 1.68
CA VAL A 194 14.94 7.29 1.68
C VAL A 194 15.63 6.81 0.40
N PHE A 195 15.48 5.53 0.06
CA PHE A 195 16.11 4.98 -1.15
C PHE A 195 15.53 5.61 -2.43
N TRP A 196 14.23 5.84 -2.49
CA TRP A 196 13.55 6.47 -3.62
C TRP A 196 14.03 7.90 -3.89
N VAL A 197 14.04 8.74 -2.86
CA VAL A 197 14.42 10.16 -3.00
C VAL A 197 15.91 10.28 -3.30
N THR A 198 16.75 9.54 -2.57
CA THR A 198 18.22 9.60 -2.79
C THR A 198 18.61 9.09 -4.17
N SER A 199 18.04 7.99 -4.63
CA SER A 199 18.27 7.47 -5.99
C SER A 199 17.74 8.42 -7.07
N THR A 200 16.58 9.05 -6.87
CA THR A 200 16.06 10.08 -7.79
C THR A 200 17.04 11.23 -7.91
N ILE A 201 17.58 11.74 -6.79
CA ILE A 201 18.57 12.82 -6.80
C ILE A 201 19.82 12.40 -7.55
N ILE A 202 20.33 11.20 -7.29
CA ILE A 202 21.50 10.63 -7.97
C ILE A 202 21.24 10.53 -9.47
N GLY A 203 20.10 9.97 -9.88
CA GLY A 203 19.71 9.82 -11.29
C GLY A 203 19.54 11.17 -11.99
N ALA A 204 18.86 12.14 -11.37
CA ALA A 204 18.65 13.45 -11.94
C ALA A 204 19.95 14.26 -12.06
N ALA A 205 20.85 14.15 -11.08
CA ALA A 205 22.18 14.76 -11.14
C ALA A 205 23.06 14.09 -12.20
N ALA A 206 23.05 12.75 -12.26
CA ALA A 206 23.80 11.98 -13.24
C ALA A 206 23.32 12.23 -14.67
N GLY A 207 22.00 12.37 -14.88
CA GLY A 207 21.42 12.70 -16.19
C GLY A 207 21.87 14.04 -16.77
N GLY A 208 22.42 14.94 -15.96
CA GLY A 208 23.04 16.19 -16.42
C GLY A 208 24.54 16.12 -16.71
N VAL A 209 25.22 15.04 -16.29
CA VAL A 209 26.69 14.88 -16.37
C VAL A 209 27.09 13.76 -17.34
N ILE A 210 26.28 12.71 -17.44
CA ILE A 210 26.45 11.63 -18.40
C ILE A 210 26.17 12.21 -19.80
N GLY A 211 27.06 11.93 -20.77
CA GLY A 211 26.89 12.28 -22.19
C GLY A 211 25.66 11.57 -22.81
N ASP A 212 25.66 11.27 -24.12
CA ASP A 212 24.51 10.59 -24.75
C ASP A 212 24.11 9.33 -23.96
N PRO A 213 22.99 9.33 -23.20
CA PRO A 213 22.72 8.25 -22.26
C PRO A 213 22.30 6.95 -22.99
N ALA A 214 22.00 7.03 -24.29
CA ALA A 214 21.84 5.87 -25.16
C ALA A 214 23.10 4.98 -25.18
N SER A 215 24.29 5.60 -25.08
CA SER A 215 25.57 4.89 -25.05
C SER A 215 25.80 4.02 -23.81
N TYR A 216 25.04 4.26 -22.73
CA TYR A 216 25.10 3.51 -21.48
C TYR A 216 23.93 2.52 -21.32
N GLY A 217 23.08 2.35 -22.34
CA GLY A 217 21.90 1.50 -22.26
C GLY A 217 20.80 2.04 -21.34
N ILE A 218 20.84 3.34 -21.01
CA ILE A 218 19.82 3.97 -20.14
C ILE A 218 18.43 3.92 -20.78
N ASP A 219 18.34 3.93 -22.11
CA ASP A 219 17.07 3.76 -22.82
C ASP A 219 16.46 2.35 -22.57
N PHE A 220 17.31 1.36 -22.28
CA PHE A 220 16.86 0.02 -21.88
C PHE A 220 16.48 -0.05 -20.41
N VAL A 221 16.99 0.83 -19.54
CA VAL A 221 16.69 0.80 -18.10
C VAL A 221 15.19 0.99 -17.86
N LEU A 222 14.55 1.95 -18.54
CA LEU A 222 13.11 2.15 -18.39
C LEU A 222 12.31 0.92 -18.83
N ALA A 223 12.68 0.31 -19.96
CA ALA A 223 12.07 -0.94 -20.42
C ALA A 223 12.31 -2.09 -19.41
N ALA A 224 13.52 -2.21 -18.87
CA ALA A 224 13.88 -3.21 -17.87
C ALA A 224 13.10 -3.03 -16.55
N VAL A 225 12.84 -1.79 -16.14
CA VAL A 225 11.99 -1.46 -14.99
C VAL A 225 10.56 -1.90 -15.25
N PHE A 226 9.99 -1.58 -16.41
CA PHE A 226 8.65 -2.05 -16.76
C PHE A 226 8.57 -3.57 -16.85
N VAL A 227 9.61 -4.24 -17.35
CA VAL A 227 9.69 -5.71 -17.36
C VAL A 227 9.78 -6.26 -15.94
N ALA A 228 10.59 -5.67 -15.06
CA ALA A 228 10.70 -6.08 -13.66
C ALA A 228 9.37 -5.90 -12.92
N LEU A 229 8.74 -4.73 -13.04
CA LEU A 229 7.39 -4.49 -12.51
C LEU A 229 6.39 -5.49 -13.09
N ALA A 230 6.48 -5.78 -14.39
CA ALA A 230 5.59 -6.74 -15.01
C ALA A 230 5.77 -8.15 -14.48
N THR A 231 7.00 -8.57 -14.19
CA THR A 231 7.27 -9.85 -13.55
C THR A 231 6.77 -9.92 -12.11
N GLU A 232 6.76 -8.79 -11.38
CA GLU A 232 6.21 -8.73 -10.02
C GLU A 232 4.68 -8.81 -10.01
N LEU A 233 4.01 -8.17 -10.98
CA LEU A 233 2.55 -8.20 -11.12
C LEU A 233 2.04 -9.50 -11.77
N TRP A 234 2.91 -10.40 -12.20
CA TRP A 234 2.54 -11.63 -12.87
C TRP A 234 2.14 -12.73 -11.88
N GLU A 235 0.85 -13.03 -11.80
CA GLU A 235 0.31 -14.08 -10.93
C GLU A 235 0.26 -15.48 -11.59
N GLY A 236 0.85 -15.61 -12.78
CA GLY A 236 0.89 -16.87 -13.53
C GLY A 236 -0.14 -16.96 -14.65
N ARG A 237 -0.57 -18.19 -14.93
CA ARG A 237 -1.53 -18.49 -16.02
C ARG A 237 -2.88 -17.77 -15.89
N PRO A 238 -3.45 -17.52 -14.69
CA PRO A 238 -4.75 -16.86 -14.57
C PRO A 238 -4.78 -15.45 -15.18
N THR A 239 -3.73 -14.66 -14.95
CA THR A 239 -3.60 -13.27 -15.42
C THR A 239 -3.13 -13.16 -16.87
N LEU A 240 -2.78 -14.26 -17.55
CA LEU A 240 -2.21 -14.24 -18.90
C LEU A 240 -3.13 -13.59 -19.95
N VAL A 241 -4.44 -13.83 -19.86
CA VAL A 241 -5.41 -13.29 -20.83
C VAL A 241 -5.57 -11.76 -20.69
N PRO A 242 -5.85 -11.18 -19.49
CA PRO A 242 -5.85 -9.73 -19.31
C PRO A 242 -4.57 -9.06 -19.78
N TRP A 243 -3.42 -9.66 -19.49
CA TRP A 243 -2.11 -9.16 -19.91
C TRP A 243 -1.97 -9.06 -21.43
N LEU A 244 -2.35 -10.12 -22.15
CA LEU A 244 -2.32 -10.12 -23.62
C LEU A 244 -3.30 -9.11 -24.22
N VAL A 245 -4.48 -8.95 -23.61
CA VAL A 245 -5.48 -7.98 -24.06
C VAL A 245 -5.01 -6.55 -23.83
N ALA A 246 -4.44 -6.25 -22.66
CA ALA A 246 -3.82 -4.95 -22.39
C ALA A 246 -2.73 -4.65 -23.42
N LEU A 247 -1.82 -5.61 -23.66
CA LEU A 247 -0.72 -5.45 -24.61
C LEU A 247 -1.23 -5.20 -26.03
N ALA A 248 -2.14 -6.04 -26.52
CA ALA A 248 -2.70 -5.91 -27.87
C ALA A 248 -3.42 -4.57 -28.05
N THR A 249 -4.23 -4.18 -27.07
CA THR A 249 -4.97 -2.91 -27.09
C THR A 249 -4.02 -1.73 -27.04
N ALA A 250 -2.99 -1.78 -26.21
CA ALA A 250 -1.99 -0.73 -26.13
C ALA A 250 -1.22 -0.57 -27.46
N VAL A 251 -0.79 -1.66 -28.09
CA VAL A 251 -0.10 -1.62 -29.39
C VAL A 251 -0.98 -1.02 -30.48
N VAL A 252 -2.24 -1.45 -30.56
CA VAL A 252 -3.19 -0.93 -31.55
C VAL A 252 -3.49 0.56 -31.29
N ALA A 253 -3.72 0.93 -30.03
CA ALA A 253 -3.96 2.32 -29.66
C ALA A 253 -2.75 3.22 -29.93
N ALA A 254 -1.53 2.75 -29.69
CA ALA A 254 -0.31 3.50 -29.98
C ALA A 254 -0.13 3.76 -31.48
N ALA A 255 -0.62 2.86 -32.34
CA ALA A 255 -0.55 3.02 -33.79
C ALA A 255 -1.66 3.94 -34.35
N LEU A 256 -2.83 3.97 -33.72
CA LEU A 256 -4.03 4.61 -34.28
C LEU A 256 -4.41 5.93 -33.58
N VAL A 257 -4.01 6.12 -32.33
CA VAL A 257 -4.45 7.25 -31.49
C VAL A 257 -3.24 8.12 -31.16
N PRO A 258 -3.24 9.41 -31.57
CA PRO A 258 -2.18 10.34 -31.18
C PRO A 258 -2.12 10.53 -29.66
N GLY A 259 -0.92 10.49 -29.10
CA GLY A 259 -0.68 10.67 -27.67
C GLY A 259 -0.60 9.36 -26.89
N GLN A 260 -0.53 9.45 -25.56
CA GLN A 260 -0.25 8.30 -24.69
C GLN A 260 -1.53 7.54 -24.23
N TRP A 261 -2.61 7.61 -25.01
CA TRP A 261 -3.91 7.00 -24.68
C TRP A 261 -3.86 5.48 -24.57
N TYR A 262 -2.87 4.86 -25.20
CA TYR A 262 -2.67 3.42 -25.18
C TYR A 262 -2.49 2.84 -23.77
N ILE A 263 -1.98 3.64 -22.81
CA ILE A 263 -1.85 3.24 -21.40
C ILE A 263 -3.24 3.02 -20.78
N LEU A 264 -4.13 4.01 -20.95
CA LEU A 264 -5.49 3.95 -20.41
C LEU A 264 -6.33 2.89 -21.12
N LEU A 265 -6.29 2.86 -22.45
CA LEU A 265 -7.07 1.91 -23.24
C LEU A 265 -6.66 0.46 -22.97
N GLY A 266 -5.35 0.20 -22.85
CA GLY A 266 -4.84 -1.11 -22.45
C GLY A 266 -5.32 -1.54 -21.07
N GLY A 267 -5.21 -0.65 -20.07
CA GLY A 267 -5.68 -0.90 -18.71
C GLY A 267 -7.19 -1.18 -18.63
N PHE A 268 -8.01 -0.35 -19.28
CA PHE A 268 -9.46 -0.54 -19.32
C PHE A 268 -9.86 -1.85 -20.02
N ALA A 269 -9.21 -2.19 -21.13
CA ALA A 269 -9.50 -3.42 -21.85
C ALA A 269 -9.16 -4.66 -21.01
N ALA A 270 -8.02 -4.67 -20.31
CA ALA A 270 -7.67 -5.76 -19.40
C ALA A 270 -8.65 -5.87 -18.23
N ALA A 271 -9.03 -4.75 -17.62
CA ALA A 271 -10.00 -4.74 -16.52
C ALA A 271 -11.37 -5.26 -16.97
N ALA A 272 -11.87 -4.84 -18.14
CA ALA A 272 -13.13 -5.32 -18.68
C ALA A 272 -13.13 -6.83 -18.93
N VAL A 273 -12.03 -7.36 -19.48
CA VAL A 273 -11.89 -8.80 -19.72
C VAL A 273 -11.84 -9.58 -18.41
N GLU A 274 -11.16 -9.06 -17.39
CA GLU A 274 -11.07 -9.76 -16.10
C GLU A 274 -12.41 -9.79 -15.37
N VAL A 275 -13.19 -8.71 -15.42
CA VAL A 275 -14.56 -8.68 -14.89
C VAL A 275 -15.45 -9.72 -15.59
N ILE A 276 -15.41 -9.78 -16.92
CA ILE A 276 -16.21 -10.75 -17.70
C ILE A 276 -15.81 -12.20 -17.38
N ARG A 277 -14.53 -12.47 -17.09
CA ARG A 277 -14.05 -13.81 -16.73
C ARG A 277 -14.41 -14.23 -15.31
N HIS A 278 -14.56 -13.28 -14.39
CA HIS A 278 -14.92 -13.56 -12.99
C HIS A 278 -16.43 -13.65 -12.77
N ASP A 279 -17.23 -12.94 -13.56
CA ASP A 279 -18.69 -12.94 -13.48
C ASP A 279 -19.37 -14.00 -14.39
N GLY A 280 -18.58 -14.83 -15.09
CA GLY A 280 -19.03 -15.79 -16.12
C GLY A 280 -18.85 -17.27 -15.78
#